data_AF-A0A3C0AHS9-F1
#
_entry.id   AF-A0A3C0AHS9-F1
#
_cell.length_a   1.000
_cell.length_b   1.000
_cell.length_c   1.000
_cell.angle_alpha   90.00
_cell.angle_beta   90.00
_cell.angle_gamma   90.00
#
_symmetry.space_group_name_H-M   'P 1'
#
loop_
_entity.id
_entity.type
_entity.pdbx_description
1 polymer ?
#
loop_
_entity_poly.entity_id
_entity_poly.type
_entity_poly.pdbx_seq_one_letter_code
_entity_poly.pdbx_strand_id
1 'polypeptide(L)'
;MPPDPWLVEKLKSIGQRYQLTATETPPMNALEAGISLTASIADALSRGEYLIDLFAAGPELYVFRAGRHTAHFDNVLEILACVDRCLDDPFETIGPAVFEELSNVSTAVCIFLDWDTQREQMARAVLDSGSSLKTIIIHDGDTTLPYNADEFGPAYQFTPDEIAKGKVESL
;
A
#
# COMPACT_ATOMS: atom_id res chain seq x y z
N MET A 1 4.95 -12.38 -61.33
CA MET A 1 6.28 -11.85 -60.99
C MET A 1 6.37 -11.87 -59.47
N PRO A 2 7.28 -12.64 -58.86
CA PRO A 2 7.42 -12.62 -57.41
C PRO A 2 7.89 -11.23 -56.96
N PRO A 3 7.51 -10.77 -55.75
CA PRO A 3 7.93 -9.46 -55.25
C PRO A 3 9.45 -9.43 -55.09
N ASP A 4 10.06 -8.28 -55.41
CA ASP A 4 11.51 -8.13 -55.32
C ASP A 4 11.99 -8.36 -53.88
N PRO A 5 13.09 -9.11 -53.66
CA PRO A 5 13.59 -9.48 -52.33
C PRO A 5 13.80 -8.29 -51.40
N TRP A 6 14.24 -7.15 -51.94
CA TRP A 6 14.48 -5.93 -51.18
C TRP A 6 13.19 -5.33 -50.58
N LEU A 7 12.04 -5.54 -51.22
CA LEU A 7 10.75 -5.02 -50.76
C LEU A 7 10.23 -5.84 -49.57
N VAL A 8 10.41 -7.16 -49.62
CA VAL A 8 10.08 -8.08 -48.52
C VAL A 8 10.95 -7.80 -47.30
N GLU A 9 12.23 -7.51 -47.51
CA GLU A 9 13.18 -7.20 -46.45
C GLU A 9 12.90 -5.83 -45.82
N LYS A 10 12.55 -4.83 -46.64
CA LYS A 10 12.14 -3.51 -46.16
C LYS A 10 10.83 -3.59 -45.37
N LEU A 11 9.84 -4.36 -45.82
CA LEU A 11 8.58 -4.59 -45.08
C LEU A 11 8.81 -5.33 -43.76
N LYS A 12 9.75 -6.30 -43.72
CA LYS A 12 10.19 -6.93 -42.46
C LYS A 12 10.86 -5.94 -41.53
N SER A 13 11.74 -5.08 -42.04
CA SER A 13 12.41 -4.05 -41.22
C SER A 13 11.45 -2.97 -40.70
N ILE A 14 10.38 -2.68 -41.45
CA ILE A 14 9.31 -1.76 -41.04
C ILE A 14 8.42 -2.44 -40.00
N GLY A 15 8.04 -3.71 -40.20
CA GLY A 15 7.30 -4.50 -39.22
C GLY A 15 8.07 -4.73 -37.91
N GLN A 16 9.39 -4.79 -37.98
CA GLN A 16 10.27 -4.94 -36.81
C GLN A 16 10.49 -3.61 -36.06
N ARG A 17 10.38 -2.47 -36.76
CA ARG A 17 10.27 -1.13 -36.13
C ARG A 17 8.88 -0.84 -35.56
N TYR A 18 7.86 -1.52 -36.08
CA TYR A 18 6.46 -1.45 -35.64
C TYR A 18 6.07 -2.67 -34.78
N GLN A 19 7.05 -3.38 -34.21
CA GLN A 19 6.83 -4.16 -33.01
C GLN A 19 6.64 -3.11 -31.92
N LEU A 20 5.41 -2.61 -31.79
CA LEU A 20 4.91 -2.02 -30.57
C LEU A 20 5.44 -2.92 -29.46
N THR A 21 6.43 -2.45 -28.72
CA THR A 21 6.69 -2.96 -27.38
C THR A 21 5.32 -2.98 -26.75
N ALA A 22 4.77 -4.17 -26.54
CA ALA A 22 3.71 -4.36 -25.57
C ALA A 22 4.15 -3.52 -24.40
N THR A 23 3.36 -2.53 -24.03
CA THR A 23 3.67 -1.60 -22.96
C THR A 23 3.92 -2.50 -21.75
N GLU A 24 5.17 -2.87 -21.49
CA GLU A 24 5.58 -3.50 -20.26
C GLU A 24 5.32 -2.39 -19.26
N THR A 25 4.14 -2.47 -18.62
CA THR A 25 3.85 -1.63 -17.47
C THR A 25 5.08 -1.81 -16.57
N PRO A 26 5.80 -0.72 -16.25
CA PRO A 26 6.98 -0.83 -15.40
C PRO A 26 6.57 -1.59 -14.13
N PRO A 27 7.42 -2.50 -13.63
CA PRO A 27 7.08 -3.30 -12.46
C PRO A 27 6.69 -2.36 -11.33
N MET A 28 5.48 -2.56 -10.80
CA MET A 28 4.95 -1.72 -9.75
C MET A 28 5.88 -1.83 -8.54
N ASN A 29 6.36 -0.70 -8.03
CA ASN A 29 7.23 -0.74 -6.87
C ASN A 29 6.41 -0.88 -5.57
N ALA A 30 7.06 -1.26 -4.46
CA ALA A 30 6.36 -1.50 -3.19
C ALA A 30 5.58 -0.29 -2.67
N LEU A 31 6.08 0.93 -2.88
CA LEU A 31 5.38 2.15 -2.49
C LEU A 31 4.11 2.35 -3.32
N GLU A 32 4.20 2.24 -4.65
CA GLU A 32 3.05 2.34 -5.55
C GLU A 32 1.99 1.28 -5.21
N ALA A 33 2.44 0.06 -4.91
CA ALA A 33 1.58 -1.01 -4.45
C ALA A 33 0.90 -0.69 -3.13
N GLY A 34 1.63 -0.12 -2.16
CA GLY A 34 1.10 0.37 -0.89
C GLY A 34 0.06 1.46 -1.07
N ILE A 35 0.35 2.47 -1.91
CA ILE A 35 -0.58 3.55 -2.22
C ILE A 35 -1.86 2.99 -2.87
N SER A 36 -1.71 2.14 -3.89
CA SER A 36 -2.85 1.53 -4.61
C SER A 36 -3.71 0.67 -3.68
N LEU A 37 -3.08 -0.12 -2.81
CA LEU A 37 -3.79 -0.98 -1.87
C LEU A 37 -4.51 -0.16 -0.80
N THR A 38 -3.85 0.88 -0.26
CA THR A 38 -4.44 1.79 0.72
C THR A 38 -5.66 2.50 0.15
N ALA A 39 -5.57 3.00 -1.09
CA ALA A 39 -6.70 3.62 -1.78
C ALA A 39 -7.86 2.63 -1.95
N SER A 40 -7.57 1.38 -2.32
CA SER A 40 -8.58 0.32 -2.49
C SER A 40 -9.27 -0.03 -1.17
N ILE A 41 -8.52 -0.09 -0.06
CA ILE A 41 -9.06 -0.32 1.27
C ILE A 41 -9.92 0.87 1.72
N ALA A 42 -9.44 2.09 1.56
CA ALA A 42 -10.20 3.29 1.92
C ALA A 42 -11.51 3.39 1.12
N ASP A 43 -11.48 3.04 -0.16
CA ASP A 43 -12.65 2.98 -1.04
C ASP A 43 -13.64 1.90 -0.56
N ALA A 44 -13.16 0.70 -0.22
CA ALA A 44 -13.97 -0.36 0.36
C ALA A 44 -14.61 0.03 1.71
N LEU A 45 -13.85 0.66 2.60
CA LEU A 45 -14.34 1.14 3.90
C LEU A 45 -15.38 2.26 3.75
N SER A 46 -15.17 3.19 2.81
CA SER A 46 -16.09 4.31 2.55
C SER A 46 -17.46 3.88 2.01
N ARG A 47 -17.54 2.70 1.39
CA ARG A 47 -18.79 2.10 0.92
C ARG A 47 -19.57 1.37 2.02
N GLY A 48 -18.91 1.03 3.13
CA GLY A 48 -19.53 0.37 4.27
C GLY A 48 -19.97 1.36 5.36
N GLU A 49 -20.33 0.82 6.51
CA GLU A 49 -20.61 1.60 7.74
C GLU A 49 -19.34 1.78 8.59
N TYR A 50 -18.17 1.83 7.93
CA TYR A 50 -16.89 2.02 8.60
C TYR A 50 -16.49 3.51 8.59
N LEU A 51 -15.91 3.96 9.70
CA LEU A 51 -15.34 5.30 9.82
C LEU A 51 -13.82 5.18 9.85
N ILE A 52 -13.17 6.04 9.07
CA ILE A 52 -11.72 6.24 9.16
C ILE A 52 -11.53 7.46 10.07
N ASP A 53 -11.27 7.21 11.35
CA ASP A 53 -11.05 8.26 12.35
C ASP A 53 -9.60 8.78 12.34
N LEU A 54 -8.67 7.97 11.82
CA LEU A 54 -7.24 8.23 11.80
C LEU A 54 -6.60 7.70 10.51
N PHE A 55 -5.70 8.47 9.93
CA PHE A 55 -4.86 8.03 8.80
C PHE A 55 -3.43 8.48 9.01
N ALA A 56 -2.49 7.55 8.99
CA ALA A 56 -1.07 7.83 9.10
C ALA A 56 -0.37 7.51 7.78
N ALA A 57 0.44 8.44 7.28
CA ALA A 57 1.23 8.25 6.08
C ALA A 57 2.66 8.72 6.33
N GLY A 58 3.58 7.76 6.48
CA GLY A 58 4.96 8.07 6.85
C GLY A 58 5.04 8.81 8.20
N PRO A 59 5.61 10.03 8.25
CA PRO A 59 5.75 10.79 9.49
C PRO A 59 4.53 11.65 9.84
N GLU A 60 3.45 11.57 9.07
CA GLU A 60 2.30 12.44 9.24
C GLU A 60 1.08 11.67 9.73
N LEU A 61 0.40 12.24 10.73
CA LEU A 61 -0.83 11.72 11.30
C LEU A 61 -1.99 12.68 11.02
N TYR A 62 -3.03 12.16 10.40
CA TYR A 62 -4.23 12.87 10.01
C TYR A 62 -5.41 12.34 10.85
N VAL A 63 -5.91 13.16 11.78
CA VAL A 63 -7.08 12.84 12.60
C VAL A 63 -8.34 13.37 11.93
N PHE A 64 -9.25 12.47 11.56
CA PHE A 64 -10.51 12.81 10.95
C PHE A 64 -11.60 12.93 12.02
N ARG A 65 -11.90 14.17 12.43
CA ARG A 65 -13.00 14.42 13.37
C ARG A 65 -14.34 14.22 12.66
N ALA A 66 -15.24 13.48 13.30
CA ALA A 66 -16.53 13.04 12.76
C ALA A 66 -17.25 14.10 11.89
N GLY A 67 -17.41 13.81 10.60
CA GLY A 67 -18.16 14.64 9.66
C GLY A 67 -18.20 14.08 8.23
N ARG A 68 -19.37 13.56 7.82
CA ARG A 68 -19.75 13.14 6.45
C ARG A 68 -18.75 12.20 5.74
N HIS A 69 -19.02 10.90 5.81
CA HIS A 69 -18.28 9.76 5.23
C HIS A 69 -17.52 10.00 3.90
N THR A 70 -18.12 10.70 2.93
CA THR A 70 -17.50 10.91 1.60
C THR A 70 -16.30 11.84 1.65
N ALA A 71 -16.29 12.85 2.53
CA ALA A 71 -15.18 13.79 2.65
C ALA A 71 -13.89 13.09 3.12
N HIS A 72 -14.01 12.01 3.89
CA HIS A 72 -12.84 11.27 4.40
C HIS A 72 -12.12 10.49 3.29
N PHE A 73 -12.85 9.92 2.33
CA PHE A 73 -12.23 9.20 1.22
C PHE A 73 -11.45 10.15 0.29
N ASP A 74 -12.05 11.27 -0.11
CA ASP A 74 -11.38 12.28 -0.94
C ASP A 74 -10.12 12.82 -0.23
N ASN A 75 -10.20 13.09 1.08
CA ASN A 75 -9.04 13.48 1.88
C ASN A 75 -7.93 12.42 1.88
N VAL A 76 -8.29 11.13 2.00
CA VAL A 76 -7.30 10.04 1.93
C VAL A 76 -6.60 10.03 0.57
N LEU A 77 -7.35 10.22 -0.53
CA LEU A 77 -6.74 10.30 -1.87
C LEU A 77 -5.83 11.51 -2.04
N GLU A 78 -6.20 12.67 -1.47
CA GLU A 78 -5.35 13.87 -1.47
C GLU A 78 -4.05 13.64 -0.70
N ILE A 79 -4.11 12.99 0.47
CA ILE A 79 -2.93 12.64 1.25
C ILE A 79 -2.07 11.66 0.44
N LEU A 80 -2.66 10.56 -0.06
CA LEU A 80 -1.96 9.54 -0.86
C LEU A 80 -1.26 10.11 -2.09
N ALA A 81 -1.81 11.15 -2.72
CA ALA A 81 -1.20 11.82 -3.86
C ALA A 81 0.13 12.51 -3.51
N CYS A 82 0.38 12.81 -2.23
CA CYS A 82 1.59 13.45 -1.74
C CYS A 82 2.54 12.49 -1.01
N VAL A 83 2.19 11.21 -0.85
CA VAL A 83 2.99 10.26 -0.07
C VAL A 83 4.26 9.88 -0.81
N ASP A 84 5.38 9.95 -0.09
CA ASP A 84 6.68 9.44 -0.52
C ASP A 84 7.26 8.49 0.54
N ARG A 85 8.38 7.84 0.24
CA ARG A 85 9.07 6.93 1.16
C ARG A 85 9.51 7.65 2.43
N CYS A 86 9.00 7.20 3.56
CA CYS A 86 9.50 7.58 4.86
C CYS A 86 10.77 6.78 5.17
N LEU A 87 11.94 7.42 5.04
CA LEU A 87 13.25 6.81 5.31
C LEU A 87 13.67 6.94 6.79
N ASP A 88 13.05 7.86 7.51
CA ASP A 88 13.32 8.13 8.92
C ASP A 88 12.22 7.54 9.82
N ASP A 89 12.55 7.30 11.09
CA ASP A 89 11.60 6.76 12.07
C ASP A 89 10.55 7.81 12.45
N PRO A 90 9.26 7.60 12.09
CA PRO A 90 8.22 8.57 12.39
C PRO A 90 7.81 8.55 13.88
N PHE A 91 8.09 7.47 14.62
CA PHE A 91 7.53 7.27 15.96
C PHE A 91 8.13 8.12 17.06
N GLU A 92 9.43 8.43 16.98
CA GLU A 92 10.02 9.38 17.94
C GLU A 92 9.34 10.76 17.85
N THR A 93 8.81 11.12 16.68
CA THR A 93 8.23 12.43 16.43
C THR A 93 6.72 12.49 16.71
N ILE A 94 5.99 11.38 16.51
CA ILE A 94 4.51 11.40 16.53
C ILE A 94 3.90 10.48 17.60
N GLY A 95 4.71 9.66 18.27
CA GLY A 95 4.27 8.63 19.21
C GLY A 95 3.17 9.10 20.18
N PRO A 96 3.37 10.16 20.99
CA PRO A 96 2.41 10.54 22.02
C PRO A 96 1.02 10.91 21.47
N ALA A 97 0.95 11.64 20.36
CA ALA A 97 -0.31 12.07 19.75
C ALA A 97 -1.00 10.92 19.01
N VAL A 98 -0.22 10.03 18.37
CA VAL A 98 -0.75 8.80 17.75
C VAL A 98 -1.35 7.89 18.82
N PHE A 99 -0.66 7.68 19.95
CA PHE A 99 -1.13 6.75 20.99
C PHE A 99 -2.38 7.22 21.71
N GLU A 100 -2.52 8.53 21.96
CA GLU A 100 -3.74 9.08 22.55
C GLU A 100 -4.95 8.85 21.64
N GLU A 101 -4.79 9.06 20.32
CA GLU A 101 -5.87 8.85 19.36
C GLU A 101 -6.13 7.36 19.06
N LEU A 102 -5.09 6.51 19.05
CA LEU A 102 -5.23 5.05 18.85
C LEU A 102 -6.11 4.40 19.92
N SER A 103 -6.09 4.93 21.15
CA SER A 103 -6.97 4.44 22.22
C SER A 103 -8.47 4.61 21.92
N ASN A 104 -8.83 5.49 20.99
CA ASN A 104 -10.19 5.72 20.53
C ASN A 104 -10.55 4.90 19.28
N VAL A 105 -9.60 4.16 18.69
CA VAL A 105 -9.78 3.41 17.45
C VAL A 105 -10.02 1.92 17.74
N SER A 106 -11.14 1.38 17.24
CA SER A 106 -11.47 -0.04 17.44
C SER A 106 -10.54 -1.02 16.72
N THR A 107 -10.05 -0.64 15.53
CA THR A 107 -9.17 -1.48 14.71
C THR A 107 -8.25 -0.61 13.86
N ALA A 108 -6.95 -0.90 13.90
CA ALA A 108 -5.97 -0.32 13.00
C ALA A 108 -5.62 -1.31 11.87
N VAL A 109 -5.62 -0.82 10.63
CA VAL A 109 -5.09 -1.55 9.47
C VAL A 109 -3.73 -0.96 9.15
N CYS A 110 -2.67 -1.75 9.33
CA CYS A 110 -1.30 -1.31 9.09
C CYS A 110 -0.76 -1.96 7.82
N ILE A 111 -0.31 -1.13 6.88
CA ILE A 111 0.30 -1.56 5.61
C ILE A 111 1.78 -1.20 5.66
N PHE A 112 2.63 -2.23 5.61
CA PHE A 112 4.08 -2.10 5.69
C PHE A 112 4.76 -2.53 4.39
N LEU A 113 5.87 -1.88 4.03
CA LEU A 113 6.67 -2.24 2.84
C LEU A 113 7.77 -3.28 3.15
N ASP A 114 7.99 -3.53 4.44
CA ASP A 114 8.86 -4.57 5.01
C ASP A 114 8.48 -4.74 6.48
N TRP A 115 8.91 -5.84 7.11
CA TRP A 115 8.79 -6.07 8.54
C TRP A 115 10.16 -5.99 9.20
N ASP A 116 10.37 -4.98 10.03
CA ASP A 116 11.61 -4.73 10.78
C ASP A 116 11.29 -4.37 12.24
N THR A 117 12.33 -4.06 13.02
CA THR A 117 12.20 -3.73 14.45
C THR A 117 11.27 -2.54 14.71
N GLN A 118 11.29 -1.53 13.84
CA GLN A 118 10.44 -0.34 14.00
C GLN A 118 8.97 -0.69 13.74
N ARG A 119 8.69 -1.48 12.70
CA ARG A 119 7.32 -1.91 12.38
C ARG A 119 6.76 -2.84 13.45
N GLU A 120 7.60 -3.70 14.04
CA GLU A 120 7.23 -4.50 15.21
C GLU A 120 6.87 -3.64 16.42
N GLN A 121 7.67 -2.61 16.73
CA GLN A 121 7.38 -1.68 17.83
C GLN A 121 6.07 -0.92 17.61
N MET A 122 5.81 -0.47 16.37
CA MET A 122 4.54 0.15 16.00
C MET A 122 3.36 -0.79 16.24
N ALA A 123 3.44 -2.03 15.75
CA ALA A 123 2.40 -3.02 15.91
C ALA A 123 2.11 -3.33 17.38
N ARG A 124 3.16 -3.46 18.20
CA ARG A 124 3.02 -3.66 19.65
C ARG A 124 2.31 -2.49 20.30
N ALA A 125 2.66 -1.27 19.94
CA ALA A 125 2.06 -0.08 20.53
C ALA A 125 0.59 0.13 20.10
N VAL A 126 0.20 -0.32 18.90
CA VAL A 126 -1.22 -0.41 18.50
C VAL A 126 -1.97 -1.40 19.39
N LEU A 127 -1.43 -2.59 19.62
CA LEU A 127 -2.08 -3.59 20.49
C LEU A 127 -2.16 -3.11 21.95
N ASP A 128 -1.11 -2.48 22.46
CA ASP A 128 -1.05 -1.94 23.82
C ASP A 128 -2.06 -0.79 24.04
N SER A 129 -2.47 -0.09 22.97
CA SER A 129 -3.54 0.92 23.04
C SER A 129 -4.95 0.32 23.23
N GLY A 130 -5.09 -1.01 23.10
CA GLY A 130 -6.37 -1.71 23.16
C GLY A 130 -7.07 -1.86 21.80
N SER A 131 -6.45 -1.38 20.72
CA SER A 131 -6.96 -1.53 19.36
C SER A 131 -6.67 -2.93 18.80
N SER A 132 -7.57 -3.44 17.95
CA SER A 132 -7.25 -4.64 17.15
C SER A 132 -6.30 -4.29 16.00
N LEU A 133 -5.40 -5.20 15.64
CA LEU A 133 -4.44 -4.99 14.55
C LEU A 133 -4.75 -5.91 13.37
N LYS A 134 -4.84 -5.31 12.17
CA LYS A 134 -4.77 -6.02 10.89
C LYS A 134 -3.47 -5.66 10.18
N THR A 135 -2.61 -6.64 9.95
CA THR A 135 -1.29 -6.43 9.35
C THR A 135 -1.26 -6.86 7.88
N ILE A 136 -0.83 -5.96 7.00
CA ILE A 136 -0.56 -6.24 5.59
C ILE A 136 0.89 -5.87 5.31
N ILE A 137 1.64 -6.78 4.68
CA ILE A 137 3.04 -6.60 4.34
C ILE A 137 3.18 -6.69 2.82
N ILE A 138 3.77 -5.66 2.21
CA ILE A 138 4.02 -5.57 0.78
C ILE A 138 5.52 -5.76 0.55
N HIS A 139 5.93 -7.02 0.47
CA HIS A 139 7.34 -7.39 0.37
C HIS A 139 7.51 -8.64 -0.48
N ASP A 140 8.53 -8.64 -1.32
CA ASP A 140 8.93 -9.80 -2.11
C ASP A 140 10.03 -10.57 -1.39
N GLY A 141 9.75 -11.84 -1.07
CA GLY A 141 10.65 -12.69 -0.30
C GLY A 141 10.51 -12.56 1.21
N ASP A 142 11.58 -12.91 1.93
CA ASP A 142 11.63 -12.84 3.39
C ASP A 142 11.78 -11.39 3.84
N THR A 143 11.00 -11.01 4.86
CA THR A 143 11.12 -9.70 5.49
C THR A 143 12.39 -9.59 6.35
N THR A 144 12.77 -8.36 6.70
CA THR A 144 13.98 -8.11 7.51
C THR A 144 13.98 -8.86 8.85
N LEU A 145 12.83 -8.99 9.51
CA LEU A 145 12.62 -9.81 10.69
C LEU A 145 11.56 -10.88 10.44
N PRO A 146 11.67 -12.07 11.06
CA PRO A 146 10.58 -13.04 11.01
C PRO A 146 9.32 -12.48 11.68
N TYR A 147 8.19 -12.55 10.99
CA TYR A 147 6.91 -12.09 11.52
C TYR A 147 6.37 -13.04 12.61
N ASN A 148 6.05 -12.50 13.79
CA ASN A 148 5.52 -13.26 14.93
C ASN A 148 3.99 -13.24 14.96
N ALA A 149 3.35 -14.20 14.27
CA ALA A 149 1.89 -14.27 14.20
C ALA A 149 1.20 -14.61 15.54
N ASP A 150 1.92 -15.23 16.49
CA ASP A 150 1.37 -15.54 17.82
C ASP A 150 1.17 -14.27 18.65
N GLU A 151 1.99 -13.24 18.40
CA GLU A 151 1.92 -11.96 19.10
C GLU A 151 1.05 -10.94 18.37
N PHE A 152 1.23 -10.81 17.05
CA PHE A 152 0.60 -9.74 16.26
C PHE A 152 -0.66 -10.19 15.49
N GLY A 153 -1.06 -11.45 15.63
CA GLY A 153 -2.09 -12.06 14.79
C GLY A 153 -1.60 -12.32 13.37
N PRO A 154 -2.44 -12.87 12.47
CA PRO A 154 -2.03 -13.19 11.10
C PRO A 154 -1.69 -11.92 10.31
N ALA A 155 -0.64 -12.00 9.49
CA ALA A 155 -0.34 -11.01 8.46
C ALA A 155 -0.69 -11.52 7.07
N TYR A 156 -1.13 -10.62 6.21
CA TYR A 156 -1.28 -10.86 4.78
C TYR A 156 -0.04 -10.32 4.06
N GLN A 157 0.76 -11.19 3.47
CA GLN A 157 1.92 -10.78 2.68
C GLN A 157 1.60 -10.84 1.18
N PHE A 158 1.89 -9.76 0.47
CA PHE A 158 1.74 -9.67 -0.99
C PHE A 158 3.00 -9.09 -1.62
N THR A 159 3.33 -9.57 -2.80
CA THR A 159 4.31 -8.88 -3.66
C THR A 159 3.65 -7.68 -4.33
N PRO A 160 4.42 -6.63 -4.71
CA PRO A 160 3.90 -5.54 -5.53
C PRO A 160 3.23 -6.05 -6.82
N ASP A 161 3.82 -7.09 -7.41
CA ASP A 161 3.36 -7.74 -8.63
C ASP A 161 2.00 -8.44 -8.50
N GLU A 162 1.70 -9.00 -7.33
CA GLU A 162 0.39 -9.60 -7.02
C GLU A 162 -0.70 -8.54 -6.86
N ILE A 163 -0.36 -7.43 -6.21
CA ILE A 163 -1.26 -6.28 -6.06
C ILE A 163 -1.56 -5.69 -7.43
N ALA A 164 -0.56 -5.53 -8.30
CA ALA A 164 -0.75 -5.01 -9.67
C ALA A 164 -1.71 -5.87 -10.49
N LYS A 165 -1.71 -7.19 -10.26
CA LYS A 165 -2.55 -8.16 -10.95
C LYS A 165 -3.93 -8.32 -10.31
N GLY A 166 -4.24 -7.54 -9.25
CA GLY A 166 -5.53 -7.59 -8.56
C GLY A 166 -5.77 -8.86 -7.76
N LYS A 167 -4.72 -9.58 -7.34
CA LYS A 167 -4.84 -10.86 -6.62
C LYS A 167 -5.20 -10.72 -5.13
N VAL A 168 -5.63 -9.53 -4.70
CA VAL A 168 -6.02 -9.24 -3.32
C VAL A 168 -7.53 -9.40 -3.21
N GLU A 169 -8.01 -10.64 -3.05
CA GLU A 169 -9.45 -10.96 -3.04
C GLU A 169 -10.05 -11.08 -1.62
N SER A 170 -9.22 -11.10 -0.57
CA SER A 170 -9.65 -11.39 0.81
C SER A 170 -8.71 -10.73 1.84
N LEU A 171 -9.13 -9.59 2.41
CA LEU A 171 -8.49 -8.88 3.53
C LEU A 171 -9.41 -8.79 4.76
#